data_AF-A0A8T0FSP5-F1
#
_entry.id   AF-A0A8T0FSP5-F1
#
_cell.length_a   1.000
_cell.length_b   1.000
_cell.length_c   1.000
_cell.angle_alpha   90.00
_cell.angle_beta   90.00
_cell.angle_gamma   90.00
#
_symmetry.space_group_name_H-M   'P 1'
#
loop_
_entity.id
_entity.type
_entity.pdbx_description
1 polymer ?
#
loop_
_entity_poly.entity_id
_entity_poly.type
_entity_poly.pdbx_seq_one_letter_code
_entity_poly.pdbx_strand_id
1 'polypeptide(L)'
;MLGPKFFQVFTTLALLVVLATADIDDFQCRILYEYDASVKGTVSSPFYGERHYHNGLWCEYRIRAPQGHRIKITFKDFDIDPSGGCRQDQLVVYGKDKESVLGIFCGNEAPKPILSNEGESEIRLLFRSDFMAAGRGFLLEYESSPTMQLCESGYIQCTNRNCYKPEQKCDGVDNCGDGTDEENCNHKVTLFPKECGVQHFKPKTVFDGDRMVGGEAAVPNSWPWQVSLQTTFSEPNGHFCGGTLINAQWVLTASHCIVGGYIPGTIKVVLGSHGKFRKTPYEQVRTSAKVIAYPNLEGEDVRRMSFTHDISLIKLNAPVTFNEGVQPACLAQLGWVAQPGWHCYVTGWGESRGSGFDDVLKQMEQVVQSSQNCSFDQQTQICVEKPMNSPCHGDSGGPLQCKVGDKWYVFGAASFVTTTNFMTGLCTGPGAMTVYANAADKADWIKAIIKENSIQCYDDDEDYKKDPNYIYCYRTHVFDARVNSTGHIYSPRYGEDEYPGDIGCDYDIILPENYRVKVTL
;
A
#
# COMPACT_ATOMS: atom_id res chain seq x y z
N MET A 1 -4.80 83.74 26.61
CA MET A 1 -3.54 83.16 27.14
C MET A 1 -3.65 81.64 27.01
N LEU A 2 -2.65 81.02 26.37
CA LEU A 2 -2.47 79.58 26.05
C LEU A 2 -3.45 78.92 25.04
N GLY A 3 -3.40 79.44 23.80
CA GLY A 3 -3.10 78.80 22.51
C GLY A 3 -3.59 77.38 22.13
N PRO A 4 -4.17 77.20 20.91
CA PRO A 4 -4.72 75.94 20.37
C PRO A 4 -3.65 74.93 19.89
N LYS A 5 -2.48 74.88 20.54
CA LYS A 5 -1.35 73.97 20.21
C LYS A 5 -1.32 72.68 21.03
N PHE A 6 -2.42 72.31 21.71
CA PHE A 6 -2.48 71.10 22.53
C PHE A 6 -3.24 69.93 21.90
N PHE A 7 -4.01 70.15 20.82
CA PHE A 7 -4.81 69.10 20.18
C PHE A 7 -4.21 68.54 18.87
N GLN A 8 -3.07 69.07 18.42
CA GLN A 8 -2.42 68.67 17.17
C GLN A 8 -1.18 67.77 17.37
N VAL A 9 -0.77 67.53 18.62
CA VAL A 9 0.37 66.65 18.96
C VAL A 9 -0.09 65.22 19.28
N PHE A 10 -1.33 65.01 19.75
CA PHE A 10 -1.84 63.67 20.02
C PHE A 10 -2.38 62.93 18.79
N THR A 11 -2.79 63.64 17.74
CA THR A 11 -3.25 63.03 16.49
C THR A 11 -2.11 62.70 15.53
N THR A 12 -0.96 63.36 15.63
CA THR A 12 0.24 63.03 14.86
C THR A 12 1.12 61.97 15.54
N LEU A 13 1.12 61.88 16.88
CA LEU A 13 1.79 60.78 17.58
C LEU A 13 0.98 59.47 17.55
N ALA A 14 -0.36 59.54 17.52
CA ALA A 14 -1.20 58.35 17.30
C ALA A 14 -1.11 57.80 15.87
N LEU A 15 -0.79 58.62 14.86
CA LEU A 15 -0.53 58.14 13.50
C LEU A 15 0.89 57.56 13.32
N LEU A 16 1.86 58.01 14.12
CA LEU A 16 3.24 57.50 14.10
C LEU A 16 3.45 56.27 15.01
N VAL A 17 2.60 56.06 16.03
CA VAL A 17 2.63 54.84 16.86
C VAL A 17 1.80 53.70 16.23
N VAL A 18 0.82 54.00 15.37
CA VAL A 18 0.12 52.97 14.58
C VAL A 18 0.95 52.47 13.38
N LEU A 19 2.07 53.13 13.06
CA LEU A 19 3.06 52.64 12.09
C LEU A 19 4.28 51.94 12.73
N ALA A 20 4.30 51.76 14.06
CA ALA A 20 5.43 51.16 14.77
C ALA A 20 5.08 49.92 15.62
N THR A 21 3.84 49.44 15.58
CA THR A 21 3.46 48.10 16.11
C THR A 21 2.55 47.33 15.16
N ALA A 22 2.63 47.65 13.87
CA ALA A 22 2.31 46.68 12.83
C ALA A 22 3.58 45.86 12.57
N ASP A 23 3.96 44.99 13.52
CA ASP A 23 4.53 43.70 13.13
C ASP A 23 3.39 42.92 12.48
N ILE A 24 3.03 43.36 11.27
CA ILE A 24 2.43 42.52 10.26
C ILE A 24 3.63 41.69 9.78
N ASP A 25 4.07 40.78 10.64
CA ASP A 25 4.93 39.66 10.28
C ASP A 25 4.15 38.97 9.16
N ASP A 26 4.56 39.23 7.93
CA ASP A 26 3.85 38.88 6.71
C ASP A 26 3.50 37.40 6.77
N PHE A 27 2.20 37.09 6.91
CA PHE A 27 1.65 35.74 7.10
C PHE A 27 1.89 34.81 5.89
N GLN A 28 2.74 35.21 4.94
CA GLN A 28 2.82 34.62 3.63
C GLN A 28 4.25 34.19 3.34
N CYS A 29 4.40 32.88 3.18
CA CYS A 29 5.38 32.34 2.26
C CYS A 29 5.49 33.22 1.01
N ARG A 30 6.71 33.47 0.51
CA ARG A 30 6.86 34.02 -0.84
C ARG A 30 6.13 33.13 -1.84
N ILE A 31 5.63 33.73 -2.92
CA ILE A 31 5.00 33.01 -4.04
C ILE A 31 5.93 31.87 -4.54
N LEU A 32 7.25 32.11 -4.57
CA LEU A 32 8.26 31.12 -4.92
C LEU A 32 9.63 31.50 -4.34
N TYR A 33 10.31 30.55 -3.70
CA TYR A 33 11.73 30.66 -3.32
C TYR A 33 12.60 29.96 -4.37
N GLU A 34 13.57 30.68 -4.96
CA GLU A 34 14.44 30.14 -6.01
C GLU A 34 15.87 29.90 -5.51
N TYR A 35 16.42 28.75 -5.87
CA TYR A 35 17.75 28.30 -5.50
C TYR A 35 18.52 27.82 -6.74
N ASP A 36 19.77 28.25 -6.84
CA ASP A 36 20.72 27.77 -7.85
C ASP A 36 21.56 26.62 -7.27
N ALA A 37 21.46 25.46 -7.91
CA ALA A 37 22.20 24.25 -7.59
C ALA A 37 23.47 24.08 -8.42
N SER A 38 23.96 25.13 -9.09
CA SER A 38 25.33 25.21 -9.58
C SER A 38 26.36 25.09 -8.44
N VAL A 39 25.95 25.48 -7.23
CA VAL A 39 26.69 25.31 -5.98
C VAL A 39 25.85 24.54 -4.97
N LYS A 40 26.50 23.88 -4.03
CA LYS A 40 25.84 23.22 -2.90
C LYS A 40 25.17 24.27 -2.00
N GLY A 41 23.99 23.97 -1.48
CA GLY A 41 23.25 24.89 -0.62
C GLY A 41 22.21 24.20 0.26
N THR A 42 21.41 25.00 0.98
CA THR A 42 20.39 24.52 1.90
C THR A 42 19.06 25.24 1.70
N VAL A 43 17.96 24.54 1.99
CA VAL A 43 16.61 25.10 2.06
C VAL A 43 16.03 24.77 3.42
N SER A 44 15.36 25.74 4.05
CA SER A 44 14.63 25.53 5.29
C SER A 44 13.20 26.01 5.16
N SER A 45 12.31 25.43 5.96
CA SER A 45 10.95 25.96 6.15
C SER A 45 11.00 27.37 6.77
N PRO A 46 9.94 28.18 6.63
CA PRO A 46 9.86 29.45 7.33
C PRO A 46 9.97 29.25 8.85
N PHE A 47 10.61 30.19 9.54
CA PHE A 47 10.83 30.19 10.99
C PHE A 47 11.68 29.03 11.55
N TYR A 48 12.26 28.20 10.69
CA TYR A 48 13.13 27.10 11.12
C TYR A 48 14.29 27.61 11.99
N GLY A 49 14.45 27.01 13.18
CA GLY A 49 15.48 27.39 14.15
C GLY A 49 15.11 28.56 15.07
N GLU A 50 14.01 29.27 14.78
CA GLU A 50 13.52 30.39 15.61
C GLU A 50 12.29 29.96 16.44
N ARG A 51 11.32 29.30 15.80
CA ARG A 51 10.08 28.80 16.40
C ARG A 51 9.47 27.68 15.54
N HIS A 52 8.37 27.10 15.99
CA HIS A 52 7.57 26.20 15.15
C HIS A 52 6.99 26.97 13.95
N TYR A 53 6.77 26.27 12.83
CA TYR A 53 6.18 26.90 11.65
C TYR A 53 4.73 27.32 11.93
N HIS A 54 4.23 28.30 11.18
CA HIS A 54 2.85 28.77 11.32
C HIS A 54 1.85 27.81 10.65
N ASN A 55 0.60 27.90 11.10
CA ASN A 55 -0.53 27.20 10.51
C ASN A 55 -0.97 27.91 9.21
N GLY A 56 -1.50 27.17 8.24
CA GLY A 56 -2.04 27.69 6.98
C GLY A 56 -0.99 28.13 5.97
N LEU A 57 0.24 27.59 6.05
CA LEU A 57 1.31 27.93 5.13
C LEU A 57 1.08 27.33 3.73
N TRP A 58 1.56 28.06 2.73
CA TRP A 58 1.65 27.60 1.35
C TRP A 58 2.97 28.10 0.75
N CYS A 59 4.02 27.30 0.89
CA CYS A 59 5.38 27.67 0.52
C CYS A 59 5.87 26.85 -0.67
N GLU A 60 6.24 27.52 -1.75
CA GLU A 60 6.83 26.87 -2.93
C GLU A 60 8.32 27.17 -3.05
N TYR A 61 9.11 26.13 -3.36
CA TYR A 61 10.54 26.24 -3.58
C TYR A 61 10.91 25.62 -4.92
N ARG A 62 11.87 26.23 -5.60
CA ARG A 62 12.40 25.78 -6.89
C ARG A 62 13.92 25.72 -6.80
N ILE A 63 14.47 24.54 -7.03
CA ILE A 63 15.91 24.30 -7.11
C ILE A 63 16.25 23.97 -8.57
N ARG A 64 17.15 24.74 -9.18
CA ARG A 64 17.58 24.56 -10.57
C ARG A 64 19.07 24.30 -10.65
N ALA A 65 19.46 23.24 -11.34
CA ALA A 65 20.86 22.92 -11.63
C ALA A 65 21.21 23.27 -13.08
N PRO A 66 22.52 23.35 -13.41
CA PRO A 66 22.96 23.43 -14.80
C PRO A 66 22.39 22.28 -15.64
N GLN A 67 22.17 22.53 -16.93
CA GLN A 67 21.61 21.52 -17.84
C GLN A 67 22.48 20.24 -17.84
N GLY A 68 21.82 19.09 -17.72
CA GLY A 68 22.48 17.78 -17.68
C GLY A 68 22.95 17.35 -16.29
N HIS A 69 22.85 18.23 -15.29
CA HIS A 69 23.06 17.83 -13.89
C HIS A 69 21.78 17.26 -13.30
N ARG A 70 21.92 16.31 -12.37
CA ARG A 70 20.84 15.85 -11.50
C ARG A 70 21.00 16.44 -10.10
N ILE A 71 19.88 16.66 -9.42
CA ILE A 71 19.84 17.28 -8.08
C ILE A 71 19.57 16.20 -7.05
N LYS A 72 20.41 16.12 -6.01
CA LYS A 72 20.16 15.29 -4.83
C LYS A 72 19.82 16.18 -3.65
N ILE A 73 18.72 15.86 -2.96
CA ILE A 73 18.28 16.50 -1.72
C ILE A 73 18.47 15.53 -0.56
N THR A 74 19.07 16.01 0.52
CA THR A 74 19.27 15.28 1.77
C THR A 74 18.63 16.03 2.93
N PHE A 75 17.76 15.36 3.67
CA PHE A 75 17.12 15.92 4.86
C PHE A 75 18.11 15.91 6.04
N LYS A 76 18.33 17.07 6.66
CA LYS A 76 19.20 17.23 7.84
C LYS A 76 18.40 17.31 9.14
N ASP A 77 17.23 17.93 9.08
CA ASP A 77 16.23 17.93 10.15
C ASP A 77 14.84 17.94 9.53
N PHE A 78 13.89 17.28 10.19
CA PHE A 78 12.54 17.09 9.68
C PHE A 78 11.56 16.85 10.83
N ASP A 79 10.56 17.72 10.93
CA ASP A 79 9.54 17.69 11.96
C ASP A 79 8.31 18.46 11.47
N ILE A 80 7.45 17.74 10.75
CA ILE A 80 6.17 18.21 10.21
C ILE A 80 5.07 17.41 10.91
N ASP A 81 3.95 18.03 11.27
CA ASP A 81 2.88 17.34 12.01
C ASP A 81 2.40 16.07 11.28
N PRO A 82 2.45 14.88 11.92
CA PRO A 82 2.14 13.63 11.24
C PRO A 82 0.63 13.46 11.03
N SER A 83 0.26 13.04 9.82
CA SER A 83 -1.11 12.64 9.50
C SER A 83 -1.15 11.45 8.54
N GLY A 84 -2.28 10.73 8.50
CA GLY A 84 -2.46 9.60 7.58
C GLY A 84 -2.36 10.05 6.12
N GLY A 85 -1.40 9.49 5.37
CA GLY A 85 -1.09 9.89 4.00
C GLY A 85 -0.52 11.31 3.87
N CYS A 86 -0.12 11.95 4.97
CA CYS A 86 0.32 13.35 5.02
C CYS A 86 -0.68 14.30 4.33
N ARG A 87 -1.97 14.15 4.67
CA ARG A 87 -3.06 14.93 4.04
C ARG A 87 -3.25 16.31 4.66
N GLN A 88 -2.81 16.48 5.90
CA GLN A 88 -2.83 17.74 6.63
C GLN A 88 -1.53 18.48 6.31
N ASP A 89 -0.60 18.49 7.25
CA ASP A 89 0.73 19.05 7.08
C ASP A 89 1.58 18.13 6.20
N GLN A 90 2.23 18.72 5.20
CA GLN A 90 3.01 17.96 4.23
C GLN A 90 4.08 18.80 3.54
N LEU A 91 5.22 18.15 3.28
CA LEU A 91 6.19 18.57 2.29
C LEU A 91 6.09 17.63 1.08
N VAL A 92 5.64 18.17 -0.05
CA VAL A 92 5.64 17.45 -1.33
C VAL A 92 6.88 17.82 -2.12
N VAL A 93 7.59 16.82 -2.60
CA VAL A 93 8.73 16.95 -3.50
C VAL A 93 8.30 16.48 -4.88
N TYR A 94 8.45 17.34 -5.87
CA TYR A 94 8.14 17.05 -7.26
C TYR A 94 9.40 17.11 -8.13
N GLY A 95 9.35 16.42 -9.26
CA GLY A 95 10.28 16.63 -10.36
C GLY A 95 10.05 17.97 -11.05
N LYS A 96 10.62 18.08 -12.25
CA LYS A 96 10.49 19.26 -13.11
C LYS A 96 9.02 19.64 -13.35
N ASP A 97 8.73 20.94 -13.26
CA ASP A 97 7.40 21.52 -13.55
C ASP A 97 6.20 20.90 -12.79
N LYS A 98 6.46 20.17 -11.70
CA LYS A 98 5.47 19.40 -10.91
C LYS A 98 4.80 18.26 -11.69
N GLU A 99 5.42 17.76 -12.76
CA GLU A 99 4.87 16.67 -13.59
C GLU A 99 4.90 15.30 -12.89
N SER A 100 5.83 15.10 -11.97
CA SER A 100 5.99 13.86 -11.20
C SER A 100 6.13 14.13 -9.70
N VAL A 101 5.56 13.26 -8.88
CA VAL A 101 5.72 13.29 -7.41
C VAL A 101 6.87 12.38 -7.02
N LEU A 102 7.91 12.95 -6.41
CA LEU A 102 9.06 12.22 -5.88
C LEU A 102 8.86 11.80 -4.42
N GLY A 103 7.93 12.45 -3.72
CA GLY A 103 7.46 12.01 -2.41
C GLY A 103 6.62 13.05 -1.67
N ILE A 104 5.88 12.60 -0.67
CA ILE A 104 5.00 13.36 0.22
C ILE A 104 5.39 12.98 1.63
N PHE A 105 5.82 13.95 2.42
CA PHE A 105 6.48 13.71 3.71
C PHE A 105 5.82 14.50 4.83
N CYS A 106 5.67 13.85 5.99
CA CYS A 106 5.28 14.45 7.27
C CYS A 106 5.87 13.61 8.41
N GLY A 107 5.63 13.97 9.67
CA GLY A 107 6.22 13.33 10.84
C GLY A 107 7.62 13.84 11.20
N ASN A 108 8.29 13.10 12.07
CA ASN A 108 9.56 13.47 12.70
C ASN A 108 10.74 12.56 12.33
N GLU A 109 10.50 11.50 11.54
CA GLU A 109 11.58 10.71 10.94
C GLU A 109 12.02 11.40 9.65
N ALA A 110 13.30 11.74 9.54
CA ALA A 110 13.85 12.35 8.34
C ALA A 110 13.71 11.41 7.13
N PRO A 111 13.11 11.86 6.01
CA PRO A 111 13.00 11.05 4.81
C PRO A 111 14.37 10.69 4.23
N LYS A 112 14.41 9.60 3.47
CA LYS A 112 15.61 9.22 2.72
C LYS A 112 15.94 10.26 1.65
N PRO A 113 17.23 10.41 1.26
CA PRO A 113 17.62 11.32 0.20
C PRO A 113 16.81 11.11 -1.08
N ILE A 114 16.54 12.21 -1.79
CA ILE A 114 15.77 12.21 -3.05
C ILE A 114 16.69 12.65 -4.17
N LEU A 115 16.56 12.02 -5.33
CA LEU A 115 17.27 12.38 -6.55
C LEU A 115 16.24 12.79 -7.61
N SER A 116 16.51 13.86 -8.34
CA SER A 116 15.66 14.28 -9.48
C SER A 116 15.57 13.16 -10.52
N ASN A 117 14.51 13.13 -11.32
CA ASN A 117 14.40 12.11 -12.38
C ASN A 117 15.55 12.21 -13.38
N GLU A 118 15.75 11.15 -14.15
CA GLU A 118 16.74 11.14 -15.21
C GLU A 118 16.42 12.23 -16.25
N GLY A 119 17.44 13.00 -16.66
CA GLY A 119 17.29 14.12 -17.59
C GLY A 119 16.71 15.41 -16.97
N GLU A 120 16.29 15.41 -15.71
CA GLU A 120 15.75 16.58 -15.03
C GLU A 120 16.79 17.30 -14.17
N SER A 121 17.06 18.56 -14.50
CA SER A 121 17.91 19.48 -13.74
C SER A 121 17.11 20.42 -12.83
N GLU A 122 15.94 19.98 -12.35
CA GLU A 122 15.03 20.79 -11.57
C GLU A 122 14.26 19.96 -10.53
N ILE A 123 14.10 20.49 -9.32
CA ILE A 123 13.19 19.97 -8.28
C ILE A 123 12.27 21.11 -7.81
N ARG A 124 11.01 20.76 -7.52
CA ARG A 124 10.03 21.64 -6.88
C ARG A 124 9.66 21.09 -5.51
N LEU A 125 9.53 21.97 -4.52
CA LEU A 125 9.03 21.62 -3.20
C LEU A 125 7.77 22.43 -2.92
N LEU A 126 6.77 21.81 -2.30
CA LEU A 126 5.56 22.46 -1.80
C LEU A 126 5.37 22.08 -0.34
N PHE A 127 5.52 23.06 0.55
CA PHE A 127 5.23 22.90 1.98
C PHE A 127 3.87 23.51 2.30
N ARG A 128 2.98 22.70 2.87
CA ARG A 128 1.63 23.10 3.29
C ARG A 128 1.40 22.70 4.74
N SER A 129 0.83 23.61 5.52
CA SER A 129 0.30 23.31 6.86
C SER A 129 -1.20 23.59 6.91
N ASP A 130 -1.91 22.84 7.75
CA ASP A 130 -3.31 23.07 8.05
C ASP A 130 -3.48 24.14 9.15
N PHE A 131 -4.66 24.22 9.78
CA PHE A 131 -4.95 25.24 10.79
C PHE A 131 -4.68 24.80 12.24
N MET A 132 -4.12 23.62 12.48
CA MET A 132 -3.95 23.01 13.81
C MET A 132 -2.60 22.29 13.94
N ALA A 133 -1.96 22.42 15.11
CA ALA A 133 -0.66 21.82 15.40
C ALA A 133 0.47 22.27 14.45
N ALA A 134 1.71 22.19 14.92
CA ALA A 134 2.88 22.56 14.14
C ALA A 134 4.14 21.94 14.75
N GLY A 135 5.07 21.54 13.90
CA GLY A 135 6.41 21.08 14.27
C GLY A 135 7.50 22.13 14.06
N ARG A 136 8.75 21.71 14.18
CA ARG A 136 9.93 22.58 13.95
C ARG A 136 10.19 22.89 12.47
N GLY A 137 9.58 22.13 11.56
CA GLY A 137 9.71 22.28 10.12
C GLY A 137 10.84 21.41 9.55
N PHE A 138 11.51 21.88 8.50
CA PHE A 138 12.55 21.09 7.84
C PHE A 138 13.79 21.92 7.50
N LEU A 139 14.93 21.24 7.48
CA LEU A 139 16.18 21.70 6.90
C LEU A 139 16.70 20.63 5.96
N LEU A 140 16.90 21.00 4.70
CA LEU A 140 17.45 20.13 3.67
C LEU A 140 18.67 20.76 3.02
N GLU A 141 19.54 19.90 2.51
CA GLU A 141 20.74 20.23 1.76
C GLU A 141 20.58 19.73 0.33
N TYR A 142 20.96 20.54 -0.66
CA TYR A 142 20.94 20.16 -2.07
C TYR A 142 22.34 20.25 -2.68
N GLU A 143 22.63 19.33 -3.58
CA GLU A 143 23.84 19.32 -4.42
C GLU A 143 23.50 18.81 -5.83
N SER A 144 24.30 19.18 -6.83
CA SER A 144 24.10 18.72 -8.20
C SER A 144 25.38 18.27 -8.88
N SER A 145 25.26 17.29 -9.78
CA SER A 145 26.36 16.79 -10.62
C SER A 145 25.77 16.08 -11.86
N PRO A 146 26.48 16.03 -13.00
CA PRO A 146 26.11 15.17 -14.13
C PRO A 146 26.04 13.68 -13.76
N THR A 147 26.82 13.26 -12.78
CA THR A 147 26.92 11.86 -12.32
C THR A 147 26.30 11.63 -10.94
N MET A 148 25.39 12.51 -10.52
CA MET A 148 24.78 12.43 -9.18
C MET A 148 24.00 11.12 -9.01
N GLN A 149 24.29 10.39 -7.94
CA GLN A 149 23.66 9.12 -7.57
C GLN A 149 23.23 9.17 -6.10
N LEU A 150 22.24 8.34 -5.74
CA LEU A 150 21.81 8.18 -4.35
C LEU A 150 22.80 7.34 -3.54
N CYS A 151 23.25 6.23 -4.12
CA CYS A 151 24.19 5.32 -3.49
C CYS A 151 25.64 5.63 -3.88
N GLU A 152 26.56 5.25 -3.01
CA GLU A 152 28.00 5.33 -3.29
C GLU A 152 28.42 4.31 -4.35
N SER A 153 29.59 4.54 -4.96
CA SER A 153 30.15 3.60 -5.94
C SER A 153 30.34 2.22 -5.31
N GLY A 154 29.89 1.18 -6.02
CA GLY A 154 29.91 -0.21 -5.53
C GLY A 154 28.68 -0.65 -4.76
N TYR A 155 27.70 0.24 -4.53
CA TYR A 155 26.39 -0.12 -3.98
C TYR A 155 25.30 -0.06 -5.06
N ILE A 156 24.28 -0.90 -4.88
CA ILE A 156 23.07 -0.95 -5.70
C ILE A 156 21.93 -0.30 -4.92
N GLN A 157 21.10 0.48 -5.61
CA GLN A 157 19.97 1.19 -5.04
C GLN A 157 18.74 0.27 -4.91
N CYS A 158 18.11 0.26 -3.73
CA CYS A 158 16.84 -0.39 -3.45
C CYS A 158 15.64 0.48 -3.90
N THR A 159 14.43 -0.10 -3.93
CA THR A 159 13.21 0.65 -4.30
C THR A 159 12.91 1.77 -3.29
N ASN A 160 13.11 1.51 -2.00
CA ASN A 160 12.94 2.47 -0.90
C ASN A 160 14.11 3.46 -0.75
N ARG A 161 15.03 3.52 -1.73
CA ARG A 161 16.21 4.40 -1.78
C ARG A 161 17.31 4.05 -0.77
N ASN A 162 17.23 2.91 -0.08
CA ASN A 162 18.39 2.35 0.62
C ASN A 162 19.40 1.79 -0.39
N CYS A 163 20.55 1.38 0.11
CA CYS A 163 21.66 0.89 -0.68
C CYS A 163 22.17 -0.43 -0.11
N TYR A 164 22.45 -1.40 -0.97
CA TYR A 164 23.01 -2.70 -0.60
C TYR A 164 24.21 -3.03 -1.50
N LYS A 165 25.08 -3.94 -1.06
CA LYS A 165 26.22 -4.40 -1.84
C LYS A 165 25.84 -5.53 -2.79
N PRO A 166 26.52 -5.71 -3.92
CA PRO A 166 26.24 -6.80 -4.86
C PRO A 166 26.26 -8.19 -4.21
N GLU A 167 27.10 -8.42 -3.20
CA GLU A 167 27.22 -9.71 -2.52
C GLU A 167 26.03 -10.01 -1.59
N GLN A 168 25.23 -9.00 -1.26
CA GLN A 168 24.03 -9.11 -0.43
C GLN A 168 22.79 -9.49 -1.24
N LYS A 169 22.91 -9.60 -2.57
CA LYS A 169 21.81 -10.02 -3.41
C LYS A 169 21.48 -11.50 -3.16
N CYS A 170 20.23 -11.80 -2.83
CA CYS A 170 19.73 -13.16 -2.60
C CYS A 170 20.49 -13.92 -1.49
N ASP A 171 20.97 -13.23 -0.46
CA ASP A 171 21.68 -13.86 0.66
C ASP A 171 20.72 -14.37 1.77
N GLY A 172 19.42 -14.08 1.61
CA GLY A 172 18.36 -14.47 2.54
C GLY A 172 18.15 -13.46 3.67
N VAL A 173 18.86 -12.33 3.65
CA VAL A 173 18.74 -11.23 4.61
C VAL A 173 18.24 -10.00 3.88
N ASP A 174 17.12 -9.44 4.33
CA ASP A 174 16.57 -8.20 3.78
C ASP A 174 17.41 -6.98 4.23
N ASN A 175 18.50 -6.70 3.50
CA ASN A 175 19.38 -5.57 3.74
C ASN A 175 18.80 -4.26 3.20
N CYS A 176 17.97 -4.33 2.16
CA CYS A 176 17.24 -3.16 1.69
C CYS A 176 16.14 -2.71 2.66
N GLY A 177 15.55 -3.64 3.42
CA GLY A 177 14.40 -3.43 4.29
C GLY A 177 13.06 -3.36 3.56
N ASP A 178 13.05 -3.46 2.23
CA ASP A 178 11.86 -3.58 1.37
C ASP A 178 11.88 -4.88 0.52
N GLY A 179 12.86 -5.74 0.74
CA GLY A 179 13.09 -6.98 0.02
C GLY A 179 13.66 -6.83 -1.39
N THR A 180 14.07 -5.64 -1.85
CA THR A 180 14.57 -5.47 -3.23
C THR A 180 15.81 -6.30 -3.55
N ASP A 181 16.69 -6.51 -2.58
CA ASP A 181 17.85 -7.40 -2.68
C ASP A 181 17.49 -8.89 -2.73
N GLU A 182 16.28 -9.25 -2.29
CA GLU A 182 15.73 -10.61 -2.27
C GLU A 182 14.71 -10.88 -3.40
N GLU A 183 14.64 -9.97 -4.38
CA GLU A 183 13.81 -10.12 -5.57
C GLU A 183 14.41 -11.08 -6.60
N ASN A 184 13.54 -11.85 -7.27
CA ASN A 184 13.91 -12.77 -8.35
C ASN A 184 15.01 -13.79 -7.97
N CYS A 185 15.15 -14.06 -6.68
CA CYS A 185 15.93 -15.16 -6.18
C CYS A 185 15.13 -16.46 -6.40
N ASN A 186 15.80 -17.56 -6.72
CA ASN A 186 15.17 -18.88 -6.92
C ASN A 186 14.74 -19.51 -5.58
N HIS A 187 14.07 -18.71 -4.74
CA HIS A 187 13.59 -19.10 -3.42
C HIS A 187 12.42 -20.06 -3.55
N LYS A 188 12.53 -21.22 -2.92
CA LYS A 188 11.42 -22.18 -2.81
C LYS A 188 10.39 -21.64 -1.81
N VAL A 189 9.33 -21.01 -2.31
CA VAL A 189 8.22 -20.52 -1.49
C VAL A 189 7.23 -21.65 -1.22
N THR A 190 6.92 -21.89 0.05
CA THR A 190 5.83 -22.80 0.44
C THR A 190 4.49 -22.12 0.13
N LEU A 191 3.79 -22.60 -0.91
CA LEU A 191 2.56 -21.98 -1.41
C LEU A 191 1.41 -22.03 -0.41
N PHE A 192 1.28 -23.16 0.31
CA PHE A 192 0.24 -23.41 1.30
C PHE A 192 0.89 -23.89 2.61
N PRO A 193 1.18 -22.97 3.54
CA PRO A 193 1.85 -23.31 4.78
C PRO A 193 0.94 -24.21 5.64
N LYS A 194 1.50 -25.32 6.15
CA LYS A 194 0.79 -26.22 7.08
C LYS A 194 0.45 -25.51 8.41
N GLU A 195 1.33 -24.59 8.79
CA GLU A 195 1.20 -23.72 9.95
C GLU A 195 0.67 -22.36 9.47
N CYS A 196 -0.62 -22.12 9.71
CA CYS A 196 -1.34 -20.90 9.37
C CYS A 196 -2.37 -20.64 10.48
N GLY A 197 -2.84 -19.40 10.60
CA GLY A 197 -3.89 -19.05 11.54
C GLY A 197 -3.51 -19.25 13.02
N VAL A 198 -2.20 -19.26 13.31
CA VAL A 198 -1.65 -19.41 14.66
C VAL A 198 -1.01 -18.09 15.08
N GLN A 199 -1.18 -17.74 16.35
CA GLN A 199 -0.68 -16.51 16.93
C GLN A 199 0.26 -16.84 18.09
N HIS A 200 1.44 -16.22 18.10
CA HIS A 200 2.32 -16.21 19.26
C HIS A 200 1.71 -15.33 20.37
N PHE A 201 1.43 -14.07 20.06
CA PHE A 201 0.73 -13.14 20.95
C PHE A 201 -0.79 -13.34 20.84
N LYS A 202 -1.46 -13.63 21.95
CA LYS A 202 -2.91 -13.89 21.93
C LYS A 202 -3.71 -12.57 21.87
N PRO A 203 -4.72 -12.47 21.00
CA PRO A 203 -5.64 -11.33 21.00
C PRO A 203 -6.56 -11.39 22.22
N LYS A 204 -7.16 -10.24 22.56
CA LYS A 204 -8.26 -10.21 23.54
C LYS A 204 -9.52 -10.69 22.85
N THR A 205 -10.04 -11.87 23.20
CA THR A 205 -11.24 -12.44 22.55
C THR A 205 -12.36 -12.77 23.52
N VAL A 206 -12.15 -12.51 24.82
CA VAL A 206 -13.14 -12.71 25.88
C VAL A 206 -13.53 -11.33 26.38
N PHE A 207 -14.78 -10.93 26.15
CA PHE A 207 -15.30 -9.65 26.62
C PHE A 207 -15.82 -9.80 28.04
N ASP A 208 -15.15 -9.18 29.00
CA ASP A 208 -15.61 -9.03 30.38
C ASP A 208 -16.09 -7.58 30.56
N GLY A 209 -17.30 -7.28 30.09
CA GLY A 209 -18.01 -6.03 30.38
C GLY A 209 -17.74 -4.82 29.47
N ASP A 210 -18.84 -4.06 29.28
CA ASP A 210 -19.05 -2.77 28.62
C ASP A 210 -18.97 -2.61 27.08
N ARG A 211 -19.98 -1.88 26.57
CA ARG A 211 -20.26 -1.52 25.18
C ARG A 211 -19.20 -0.54 24.67
N MET A 212 -18.06 -1.06 24.22
CA MET A 212 -17.02 -0.24 23.58
C MET A 212 -17.49 0.20 22.18
N VAL A 213 -17.43 1.49 21.89
CA VAL A 213 -17.78 2.10 20.59
C VAL A 213 -16.48 2.37 19.83
N GLY A 214 -16.36 1.90 18.59
CA GLY A 214 -15.19 2.11 17.72
C GLY A 214 -14.10 1.02 17.81
N GLY A 215 -14.37 -0.10 18.47
CA GLY A 215 -13.44 -1.21 18.65
C GLY A 215 -12.47 -0.99 19.81
N GLU A 216 -11.53 -1.91 20.01
CA GLU A 216 -10.47 -1.79 21.02
C GLU A 216 -9.09 -1.86 20.36
N ALA A 217 -8.07 -1.30 21.02
CA ALA A 217 -6.69 -1.49 20.60
C ALA A 217 -6.33 -2.98 20.68
N ALA A 218 -5.85 -3.53 19.57
CA ALA A 218 -5.35 -4.89 19.52
C ALA A 218 -4.10 -5.04 20.39
N VAL A 219 -3.83 -6.25 20.86
CA VAL A 219 -2.52 -6.55 21.45
C VAL A 219 -1.48 -6.44 20.33
N PRO A 220 -0.34 -5.77 20.53
CA PRO A 220 0.69 -5.68 19.50
C PRO A 220 1.03 -7.03 18.91
N ASN A 221 1.03 -7.11 17.57
CA ASN A 221 1.35 -8.33 16.81
C ASN A 221 0.43 -9.54 17.06
N SER A 222 -0.72 -9.39 17.74
CA SER A 222 -1.65 -10.51 17.95
C SER A 222 -2.41 -10.93 16.71
N TRP A 223 -2.39 -10.13 15.64
CA TRP A 223 -2.98 -10.44 14.34
C TRP A 223 -1.88 -10.44 13.27
N PRO A 224 -0.99 -11.44 13.26
CA PRO A 224 0.27 -11.40 12.52
C PRO A 224 0.13 -11.50 10.99
N TRP A 225 -1.09 -11.78 10.51
CA TRP A 225 -1.45 -11.76 9.08
C TRP A 225 -2.04 -10.42 8.62
N GLN A 226 -2.31 -9.48 9.54
CA GLN A 226 -2.83 -8.17 9.16
C GLN A 226 -1.79 -7.43 8.31
N VAL A 227 -2.25 -6.93 7.17
CA VAL A 227 -1.44 -6.14 6.25
C VAL A 227 -1.98 -4.71 6.20
N SER A 228 -1.06 -3.75 6.13
CA SER A 228 -1.35 -2.36 5.77
C SER A 228 -0.87 -2.11 4.34
N LEU A 229 -1.80 -1.85 3.42
CA LEU A 229 -1.49 -1.37 2.08
C LEU A 229 -1.31 0.14 2.12
N GLN A 230 -0.17 0.60 1.62
CA GLN A 230 0.24 2.00 1.62
C GLN A 230 0.68 2.45 0.23
N THR A 231 0.60 3.75 -0.05
CA THR A 231 1.26 4.34 -1.22
C THR A 231 2.78 4.31 -1.03
N THR A 232 3.55 4.20 -2.12
CA THR A 232 5.02 4.22 -2.05
C THR A 232 5.62 5.62 -1.87
N PHE A 233 4.87 6.65 -2.21
CA PHE A 233 5.34 8.04 -2.19
C PHE A 233 4.92 8.82 -0.94
N SER A 234 4.11 8.26 -0.04
CA SER A 234 3.72 8.93 1.21
C SER A 234 4.43 8.29 2.41
N GLU A 235 5.24 9.07 3.13
CA GLU A 235 5.99 8.63 4.31
C GLU A 235 5.74 9.57 5.50
N PRO A 236 5.65 9.04 6.74
CA PRO A 236 5.93 7.66 7.15
C PRO A 236 4.75 6.69 6.93
N ASN A 237 3.54 7.20 6.77
CA ASN A 237 2.32 6.39 6.68
C ASN A 237 1.48 6.76 5.46
N GLY A 238 1.47 5.91 4.45
CA GLY A 238 0.61 6.04 3.26
C GLY A 238 -0.63 5.17 3.28
N HIS A 239 -1.10 4.71 4.45
CA HIS A 239 -2.15 3.69 4.58
C HIS A 239 -3.45 4.10 3.89
N PHE A 240 -3.97 3.21 3.04
CA PHE A 240 -5.24 3.41 2.34
C PHE A 240 -6.18 2.20 2.42
N CYS A 241 -5.66 0.98 2.61
CA CYS A 241 -6.43 -0.24 2.76
C CYS A 241 -5.71 -1.26 3.66
N GLY A 242 -6.48 -2.23 4.15
CA GLY A 242 -5.99 -3.45 4.76
C GLY A 242 -5.76 -4.59 3.75
N GLY A 243 -5.24 -5.69 4.28
CA GLY A 243 -5.10 -6.95 3.57
C GLY A 243 -4.79 -8.09 4.55
N THR A 244 -4.66 -9.30 3.99
CA THR A 244 -4.38 -10.51 4.75
C THR A 244 -3.23 -11.27 4.12
N LEU A 245 -2.16 -11.52 4.87
CA LEU A 245 -1.10 -12.42 4.45
C LEU A 245 -1.63 -13.87 4.46
N ILE A 246 -1.59 -14.54 3.31
CA ILE A 246 -2.10 -15.93 3.16
C ILE A 246 -0.98 -16.95 2.92
N ASN A 247 0.20 -16.51 2.49
CA ASN A 247 1.45 -17.27 2.50
C ASN A 247 2.64 -16.28 2.49
N ALA A 248 3.87 -16.75 2.27
CA ALA A 248 5.05 -15.88 2.36
C ALA A 248 5.15 -14.81 1.26
N GLN A 249 4.39 -14.90 0.16
CA GLN A 249 4.54 -13.96 -0.97
C GLN A 249 3.19 -13.46 -1.52
N TRP A 250 2.08 -13.77 -0.87
CA TRP A 250 0.75 -13.42 -1.37
C TRP A 250 -0.11 -12.81 -0.27
N VAL A 251 -0.74 -11.69 -0.64
CA VAL A 251 -1.70 -10.95 0.18
C VAL A 251 -3.06 -10.97 -0.50
N LEU A 252 -4.10 -11.32 0.27
CA LEU A 252 -5.51 -11.19 -0.09
C LEU A 252 -6.02 -9.81 0.33
N THR A 253 -6.74 -9.12 -0.55
CA THR A 253 -7.38 -7.83 -0.27
C THR A 253 -8.63 -7.66 -1.14
N ALA A 254 -9.26 -6.49 -1.09
CA ALA A 254 -10.41 -6.15 -1.92
C ALA A 254 -9.97 -5.58 -3.28
N SER A 255 -10.79 -5.80 -4.32
CA SER A 255 -10.55 -5.26 -5.67
C SER A 255 -10.59 -3.75 -5.71
N HIS A 256 -11.52 -3.12 -4.98
CA HIS A 256 -11.64 -1.67 -4.97
C HIS A 256 -10.41 -0.97 -4.35
N CYS A 257 -9.62 -1.65 -3.53
CA CYS A 257 -8.37 -1.12 -2.98
C CYS A 257 -7.29 -0.94 -4.04
N ILE A 258 -7.29 -1.76 -5.10
CA ILE A 258 -6.19 -1.83 -6.07
C ILE A 258 -6.52 -1.14 -7.41
N VAL A 259 -7.73 -0.61 -7.60
CA VAL A 259 -8.15 0.05 -8.86
C VAL A 259 -7.24 1.23 -9.25
N GLY A 260 -6.64 1.92 -8.27
CA GLY A 260 -5.66 2.99 -8.52
C GLY A 260 -4.20 2.57 -8.39
N GLY A 261 -3.92 1.34 -7.96
CA GLY A 261 -2.59 0.82 -7.63
C GLY A 261 -2.23 -0.47 -8.36
N TYR A 262 -2.87 -0.77 -9.49
CA TYR A 262 -2.63 -1.98 -10.29
C TYR A 262 -1.24 -2.05 -10.92
N ILE A 263 -0.51 -0.93 -10.95
CA ILE A 263 0.84 -0.87 -11.48
C ILE A 263 1.80 -1.52 -10.47
N PRO A 264 2.58 -2.55 -10.87
CA PRO A 264 3.61 -3.12 -10.02
C PRO A 264 4.56 -2.06 -9.43
N GLY A 265 4.92 -2.22 -8.17
CA GLY A 265 5.81 -1.33 -7.43
C GLY A 265 5.14 -0.11 -6.83
N THR A 266 3.86 0.15 -7.12
CA THR A 266 3.14 1.34 -6.60
C THR A 266 2.44 1.13 -5.26
N ILE A 267 2.28 -0.13 -4.84
CA ILE A 267 1.71 -0.48 -3.54
C ILE A 267 2.84 -0.94 -2.62
N LYS A 268 3.04 -0.20 -1.52
CA LYS A 268 3.86 -0.61 -0.38
C LYS A 268 3.02 -1.50 0.53
N VAL A 269 3.52 -2.68 0.85
CA VAL A 269 2.88 -3.67 1.69
C VAL A 269 3.63 -3.74 3.01
N VAL A 270 2.99 -3.35 4.11
CA VAL A 270 3.60 -3.35 5.45
C VAL A 270 2.97 -4.45 6.31
N LEU A 271 3.80 -5.31 6.87
CA LEU A 271 3.43 -6.46 7.70
C LEU A 271 4.07 -6.35 9.08
N GLY A 272 3.50 -7.01 10.09
CA GLY A 272 4.06 -7.02 11.44
C GLY A 272 3.98 -5.67 12.17
N SER A 273 3.33 -4.67 11.58
CA SER A 273 3.17 -3.35 12.21
C SER A 273 2.05 -3.35 13.25
N HIS A 274 2.12 -2.41 14.18
CA HIS A 274 1.06 -2.15 15.16
C HIS A 274 0.67 -0.68 15.17
N GLY A 275 1.67 0.23 15.16
CA GLY A 275 1.43 1.67 15.09
C GLY A 275 1.51 2.20 13.65
N LYS A 276 0.74 3.24 13.32
CA LYS A 276 0.82 3.97 12.05
C LYS A 276 2.15 4.70 11.87
N PHE A 277 2.69 5.21 12.97
CA PHE A 277 3.89 6.07 13.00
C PHE A 277 5.03 5.48 13.85
N ARG A 278 4.84 4.29 14.42
CA ARG A 278 5.81 3.64 15.30
C ARG A 278 6.03 2.20 14.84
N LYS A 279 7.25 1.92 14.38
CA LYS A 279 7.67 0.61 13.90
C LYS A 279 7.76 -0.39 15.04
N THR A 280 7.38 -1.63 14.78
CA THR A 280 7.62 -2.76 15.68
C THR A 280 8.93 -3.48 15.27
N PRO A 281 9.50 -4.33 16.13
CA PRO A 281 10.65 -5.16 15.78
C PRO A 281 10.39 -6.20 14.68
N TYR A 282 9.11 -6.48 14.38
CA TYR A 282 8.69 -7.51 13.41
C TYR A 282 8.29 -6.92 12.07
N GLU A 283 8.32 -5.59 11.94
CA GLU A 283 7.86 -4.90 10.75
C GLU A 283 8.68 -5.33 9.53
N GLN A 284 7.97 -5.73 8.48
CA GLN A 284 8.56 -6.06 7.18
C GLN A 284 7.83 -5.27 6.10
N VAL A 285 8.59 -4.74 5.14
CA VAL A 285 8.05 -3.98 4.02
C VAL A 285 8.32 -4.75 2.73
N ARG A 286 7.33 -4.80 1.86
CA ARG A 286 7.44 -5.32 0.49
C ARG A 286 6.76 -4.36 -0.47
N THR A 287 6.95 -4.56 -1.76
CA THR A 287 6.19 -3.87 -2.81
C THR A 287 5.39 -4.87 -3.64
N SER A 288 4.38 -4.39 -4.37
CA SER A 288 3.62 -5.24 -5.29
C SER A 288 4.45 -5.62 -6.51
N ALA A 289 4.77 -6.89 -6.71
CA ALA A 289 5.32 -7.36 -7.99
C ALA A 289 4.23 -7.67 -9.02
N LYS A 290 3.07 -8.12 -8.56
CA LYS A 290 1.92 -8.40 -9.41
C LYS A 290 0.61 -8.17 -8.67
N VAL A 291 -0.40 -7.70 -9.38
CA VAL A 291 -1.73 -7.44 -8.83
C VAL A 291 -2.76 -8.08 -9.76
N ILE A 292 -3.62 -8.93 -9.20
CA ILE A 292 -4.62 -9.69 -9.96
C ILE A 292 -5.96 -9.62 -9.23
N ALA A 293 -6.97 -9.05 -9.88
CA ALA A 293 -8.34 -9.03 -9.37
C ALA A 293 -9.17 -10.19 -9.93
N TYR A 294 -10.17 -10.65 -9.19
CA TYR A 294 -11.11 -11.64 -9.71
C TYR A 294 -11.89 -11.08 -10.93
N PRO A 295 -12.16 -11.88 -11.99
CA PRO A 295 -11.80 -13.30 -12.14
C PRO A 295 -10.42 -13.58 -12.70
N ASN A 296 -9.68 -12.61 -13.24
CA ASN A 296 -8.28 -12.66 -13.72
C ASN A 296 -7.93 -11.29 -14.34
N LEU A 297 -8.39 -10.20 -13.73
CA LEU A 297 -8.20 -8.84 -14.24
C LEU A 297 -6.82 -8.35 -13.82
N GLU A 298 -6.04 -7.87 -14.79
CA GLU A 298 -4.70 -7.31 -14.58
C GLU A 298 -4.59 -5.96 -15.29
N GLY A 299 -3.63 -5.14 -14.87
CA GLY A 299 -3.41 -3.82 -15.48
C GLY A 299 -4.66 -2.95 -15.46
N GLU A 300 -4.95 -2.30 -16.58
CA GLU A 300 -6.12 -1.42 -16.73
C GLU A 300 -7.46 -2.15 -16.59
N ASP A 301 -7.49 -3.48 -16.82
CA ASP A 301 -8.73 -4.25 -16.74
C ASP A 301 -9.24 -4.38 -15.30
N VAL A 302 -8.39 -4.17 -14.29
CA VAL A 302 -8.77 -4.11 -12.87
C VAL A 302 -9.88 -3.06 -12.64
N ARG A 303 -9.93 -1.99 -13.44
CA ARG A 303 -10.99 -0.96 -13.38
C ARG A 303 -12.39 -1.51 -13.68
N ARG A 304 -12.49 -2.69 -14.30
CA ARG A 304 -13.76 -3.39 -14.60
C ARG A 304 -14.20 -4.32 -13.47
N MET A 305 -13.57 -4.25 -12.30
CA MET A 305 -13.93 -5.07 -11.14
C MET A 305 -15.39 -4.90 -10.74
N SER A 306 -15.97 -5.96 -10.17
CA SER A 306 -17.33 -5.94 -9.63
C SER A 306 -17.30 -5.93 -8.11
N PHE A 307 -18.09 -5.06 -7.49
CA PHE A 307 -18.32 -5.07 -6.03
C PHE A 307 -18.99 -6.35 -5.52
N THR A 308 -19.61 -7.15 -6.39
CA THR A 308 -20.09 -8.50 -6.01
C THR A 308 -18.95 -9.51 -5.87
N HIS A 309 -17.81 -9.25 -6.51
CA HIS A 309 -16.64 -10.13 -6.56
C HIS A 309 -15.38 -9.34 -6.15
N ASP A 310 -15.49 -8.66 -5.01
CA ASP A 310 -14.51 -7.68 -4.55
C ASP A 310 -13.32 -8.34 -3.84
N ILE A 311 -12.61 -9.23 -4.55
CA ILE A 311 -11.43 -9.96 -4.10
C ILE A 311 -10.29 -9.81 -5.11
N SER A 312 -9.11 -9.52 -4.56
CA SER A 312 -7.85 -9.41 -5.29
C SER A 312 -6.68 -10.03 -4.54
N LEU A 313 -5.66 -10.36 -5.31
CA LEU A 313 -4.39 -10.87 -4.83
C LEU A 313 -3.25 -9.93 -5.22
N ILE A 314 -2.34 -9.71 -4.28
CA ILE A 314 -1.08 -8.99 -4.50
C ILE A 314 0.06 -9.99 -4.27
N LYS A 315 0.88 -10.20 -5.30
CA LYS A 315 2.16 -10.90 -5.18
C LYS A 315 3.22 -9.91 -4.72
N LEU A 316 3.96 -10.27 -3.68
CA LEU A 316 5.06 -9.48 -3.14
C LEU A 316 6.32 -9.61 -4.01
N ASN A 317 7.10 -8.54 -4.10
CA ASN A 317 8.40 -8.50 -4.81
C ASN A 317 9.37 -9.59 -4.32
N ALA A 318 9.43 -9.80 -3.02
CA ALA A 318 10.18 -10.86 -2.38
C ALA A 318 9.34 -11.55 -1.28
N PRO A 319 9.60 -12.82 -0.96
CA PRO A 319 8.93 -13.47 0.16
C PRO A 319 9.23 -12.77 1.50
N VAL A 320 8.28 -12.82 2.43
CA VAL A 320 8.47 -12.38 3.81
C VAL A 320 9.01 -13.52 4.66
N THR A 321 9.74 -13.17 5.72
CA THR A 321 10.21 -14.14 6.71
C THR A 321 9.17 -14.28 7.82
N PHE A 322 8.68 -15.49 8.06
CA PHE A 322 7.75 -15.73 9.16
C PHE A 322 8.45 -15.63 10.52
N ASN A 323 7.83 -14.92 11.46
CA ASN A 323 8.33 -14.70 12.82
C ASN A 323 7.14 -14.55 13.80
N GLU A 324 7.38 -14.15 15.04
CA GLU A 324 6.32 -14.04 16.05
C GLU A 324 5.24 -12.98 15.71
N GLY A 325 5.60 -11.96 14.91
CA GLY A 325 4.70 -10.89 14.50
C GLY A 325 4.25 -10.93 13.03
N VAL A 326 4.77 -11.86 12.22
CA VAL A 326 4.41 -12.06 10.81
C VAL A 326 4.17 -13.54 10.55
N GLN A 327 2.91 -13.91 10.33
CA GLN A 327 2.44 -15.28 10.08
C GLN A 327 1.23 -15.23 9.15
N PRO A 328 1.01 -16.25 8.32
CA PRO A 328 -0.13 -16.28 7.41
C PRO A 328 -1.43 -16.68 8.12
N ALA A 329 -2.56 -16.13 7.69
CA ALA A 329 -3.89 -16.64 8.04
C ALA A 329 -4.16 -17.95 7.29
N CYS A 330 -4.98 -18.84 7.84
CA CYS A 330 -5.48 -19.95 7.03
C CYS A 330 -6.54 -19.46 6.04
N LEU A 331 -6.52 -19.97 4.82
CA LEU A 331 -7.56 -19.69 3.83
C LEU A 331 -8.78 -20.59 4.06
N ALA A 332 -9.98 -20.02 4.07
CA ALA A 332 -11.21 -20.79 4.05
C ALA A 332 -11.30 -21.67 2.78
N GLN A 333 -11.95 -22.83 2.86
CA GLN A 333 -12.04 -23.77 1.74
C GLN A 333 -13.32 -23.56 0.94
N LEU A 334 -13.31 -23.95 -0.34
CA LEU A 334 -14.51 -23.90 -1.18
C LEU A 334 -15.65 -24.69 -0.52
N GLY A 335 -16.84 -24.09 -0.51
CA GLY A 335 -18.04 -24.67 0.11
C GLY A 335 -18.16 -24.45 1.62
N TRP A 336 -17.16 -23.87 2.28
CA TRP A 336 -17.33 -23.45 3.67
C TRP A 336 -18.25 -22.22 3.75
N VAL A 337 -19.21 -22.27 4.67
CA VAL A 337 -20.18 -21.19 4.87
C VAL A 337 -20.10 -20.73 6.32
N ALA A 338 -19.78 -19.45 6.51
CA ALA A 338 -19.86 -18.80 7.80
C ALA A 338 -21.33 -18.77 8.26
N GLN A 339 -21.66 -19.49 9.32
CA GLN A 339 -23.05 -19.62 9.77
C GLN A 339 -23.50 -18.39 10.55
N PRO A 340 -24.78 -17.98 10.44
CA PRO A 340 -25.32 -16.94 11.30
C PRO A 340 -25.08 -17.22 12.79
N GLY A 341 -24.68 -16.20 13.54
CA GLY A 341 -24.30 -16.32 14.95
C GLY A 341 -22.83 -16.68 15.19
N TRP A 342 -22.03 -16.95 14.15
CA TRP A 342 -20.58 -17.07 14.32
C TRP A 342 -19.97 -15.74 14.78
N HIS A 343 -19.08 -15.85 15.77
CA HIS A 343 -18.29 -14.75 16.28
C HIS A 343 -16.96 -14.69 15.53
N CYS A 344 -16.79 -13.66 14.73
CA CYS A 344 -15.58 -13.40 13.95
C CYS A 344 -14.97 -12.08 14.40
N TYR A 345 -13.74 -11.82 13.98
CA TYR A 345 -12.99 -10.63 14.33
C TYR A 345 -12.55 -9.90 13.07
N VAL A 346 -12.58 -8.58 13.16
CA VAL A 346 -12.15 -7.65 12.12
C VAL A 346 -11.06 -6.78 12.71
N THR A 347 -10.05 -6.48 11.90
CA THR A 347 -8.87 -5.74 12.34
C THR A 347 -8.46 -4.71 11.30
N GLY A 348 -7.97 -3.56 11.76
CA GLY A 348 -7.51 -2.51 10.87
C GLY A 348 -7.17 -1.20 11.58
N TRP A 349 -6.75 -0.23 10.76
CA TRP A 349 -6.28 1.09 11.17
C TRP A 349 -7.19 2.21 10.67
N GLY A 350 -8.39 1.85 10.22
CA GLY A 350 -9.36 2.76 9.66
C GLY A 350 -9.75 3.91 10.58
N GLU A 351 -10.37 4.93 10.00
CA GLU A 351 -10.73 6.16 10.70
C GLU A 351 -11.64 5.87 11.90
N SER A 352 -11.28 6.45 13.04
CA SER A 352 -12.08 6.36 14.26
C SER A 352 -12.46 7.77 14.67
N ARG A 353 -13.75 8.12 14.53
CA ARG A 353 -14.22 9.44 14.94
C ARG A 353 -14.37 9.47 16.46
N GLY A 354 -13.28 9.76 17.16
CA GLY A 354 -13.28 10.06 18.59
C GLY A 354 -13.27 8.85 19.53
N SER A 355 -12.92 7.65 19.06
CA SER A 355 -12.79 6.46 19.94
C SER A 355 -11.42 6.33 20.62
N GLY A 356 -10.48 7.25 20.32
CA GLY A 356 -9.09 7.19 20.77
C GLY A 356 -8.27 6.14 20.02
N PHE A 357 -6.96 6.05 20.27
CA PHE A 357 -6.08 5.03 19.66
C PHE A 357 -6.02 5.07 18.12
N ASP A 358 -6.11 6.24 17.49
CA ASP A 358 -6.14 6.40 16.03
C ASP A 358 -4.85 5.94 15.33
N ASP A 359 -3.77 5.84 16.10
CA ASP A 359 -2.44 5.49 15.62
C ASP A 359 -2.11 4.01 15.76
N VAL A 360 -2.97 3.15 16.32
CA VAL A 360 -2.64 1.73 16.53
C VAL A 360 -3.67 0.79 15.91
N LEU A 361 -3.26 -0.46 15.67
CA LEU A 361 -4.13 -1.49 15.13
C LEU A 361 -5.28 -1.75 16.10
N LYS A 362 -6.51 -1.71 15.57
CA LYS A 362 -7.71 -2.02 16.33
C LYS A 362 -8.23 -3.40 15.96
N GLN A 363 -8.98 -3.96 16.89
CA GLN A 363 -9.73 -5.19 16.70
C GLN A 363 -11.17 -4.99 17.18
N MET A 364 -12.07 -5.74 16.57
CA MET A 364 -13.48 -5.72 16.92
C MET A 364 -14.09 -7.07 16.59
N GLU A 365 -14.91 -7.58 17.50
CA GLU A 365 -15.76 -8.73 17.20
C GLU A 365 -16.95 -8.32 16.35
N GLN A 366 -17.33 -9.18 15.41
CA GLN A 366 -18.46 -9.04 14.50
C GLN A 366 -19.23 -10.36 14.47
N VAL A 367 -20.56 -10.29 14.42
CA VAL A 367 -21.42 -11.48 14.40
C VAL A 367 -22.02 -11.67 13.02
N VAL A 368 -21.85 -12.86 12.45
CA VAL A 368 -22.37 -13.22 11.13
C VAL A 368 -23.89 -13.20 11.13
N GLN A 369 -24.47 -12.56 10.11
CA GLN A 369 -25.92 -12.40 9.94
C GLN A 369 -26.49 -13.32 8.86
N SER A 370 -27.79 -13.58 8.93
CA SER A 370 -28.53 -14.30 7.89
C SER A 370 -28.91 -13.38 6.71
N SER A 371 -29.21 -13.95 5.54
CA SER A 371 -29.73 -13.19 4.38
C SER A 371 -31.08 -12.53 4.60
N GLN A 372 -31.84 -12.95 5.60
CA GLN A 372 -33.10 -12.29 5.96
C GLN A 372 -32.84 -10.92 6.58
N ASN A 373 -31.71 -10.78 7.28
CA ASN A 373 -31.32 -9.53 7.94
C ASN A 373 -30.52 -8.62 7.00
N CYS A 374 -29.92 -9.16 5.94
CA CYS A 374 -29.05 -8.41 5.06
C CYS A 374 -29.28 -8.84 3.60
N SER A 375 -29.59 -7.88 2.72
CA SER A 375 -29.82 -8.13 1.30
C SER A 375 -28.48 -8.23 0.55
N PHE A 376 -27.85 -9.41 0.62
CA PHE A 376 -26.57 -9.73 -0.05
C PHE A 376 -26.66 -11.07 -0.80
N ASP A 377 -25.72 -11.29 -1.72
CA ASP A 377 -25.53 -12.60 -2.34
C ASP A 377 -24.75 -13.51 -1.38
N GLN A 378 -25.43 -14.48 -0.75
CA GLN A 378 -24.82 -15.36 0.25
C GLN A 378 -23.69 -16.24 -0.29
N GLN A 379 -23.62 -16.41 -1.61
CA GLN A 379 -22.51 -17.14 -2.22
C GLN A 379 -21.27 -16.26 -2.24
N THR A 380 -21.39 -15.04 -2.74
CA THR A 380 -20.23 -14.17 -3.02
C THR A 380 -19.88 -13.21 -1.88
N GLN A 381 -20.76 -13.05 -0.89
CA GLN A 381 -20.65 -12.06 0.17
C GLN A 381 -20.99 -12.65 1.55
N ILE A 382 -20.45 -12.03 2.61
CA ILE A 382 -20.74 -12.34 4.01
C ILE A 382 -21.15 -11.04 4.70
N CYS A 383 -22.30 -11.04 5.36
CA CYS A 383 -22.78 -9.90 6.11
C CYS A 383 -22.57 -10.09 7.61
N VAL A 384 -22.06 -9.07 8.27
CA VAL A 384 -21.82 -9.07 9.71
C VAL A 384 -22.38 -7.81 10.35
N GLU A 385 -22.76 -7.92 11.62
CA GLU A 385 -23.26 -6.79 12.39
C GLU A 385 -22.74 -6.86 13.83
N LYS A 386 -22.35 -5.69 14.36
CA LYS A 386 -22.32 -5.41 15.79
C LYS A 386 -22.87 -4.00 16.02
N PRO A 387 -23.89 -3.82 16.88
CA PRO A 387 -24.50 -2.51 17.08
C PRO A 387 -23.47 -1.42 17.45
N MET A 388 -23.55 -0.27 16.76
CA MET A 388 -22.68 0.90 16.90
C MET A 388 -21.20 0.70 16.51
N ASN A 389 -20.86 -0.44 15.91
CA ASN A 389 -19.49 -0.87 15.68
C ASN A 389 -19.34 -1.45 14.28
N SER A 390 -18.61 -0.75 13.42
CA SER A 390 -18.40 -1.14 12.02
C SER A 390 -17.00 -0.71 11.58
N PRO A 391 -16.32 -1.53 10.76
CA PRO A 391 -15.16 -1.10 9.97
C PRO A 391 -15.44 0.20 9.22
N CYS A 392 -14.39 0.98 9.00
CA CYS A 392 -14.46 2.30 8.38
C CYS A 392 -13.43 2.47 7.26
N HIS A 393 -13.36 3.68 6.70
CA HIS A 393 -12.38 4.04 5.69
C HIS A 393 -10.95 3.69 6.15
N GLY A 394 -10.24 2.90 5.36
CA GLY A 394 -8.91 2.34 5.69
C GLY A 394 -8.94 0.87 6.09
N ASP A 395 -10.06 0.35 6.59
CA ASP A 395 -10.20 -1.09 6.92
C ASP A 395 -10.56 -1.94 5.70
N SER A 396 -10.97 -1.31 4.59
CA SER A 396 -11.22 -1.93 3.28
C SER A 396 -10.14 -2.93 2.89
N GLY A 397 -10.53 -4.11 2.43
CA GLY A 397 -9.62 -5.21 2.11
C GLY A 397 -9.05 -5.96 3.31
N GLY A 398 -9.24 -5.46 4.53
CA GLY A 398 -8.86 -6.14 5.77
C GLY A 398 -9.66 -7.43 6.03
N PRO A 399 -9.13 -8.34 6.87
CA PRO A 399 -9.72 -9.65 7.08
C PRO A 399 -10.99 -9.62 7.93
N LEU A 400 -11.94 -10.49 7.56
CA LEU A 400 -12.90 -11.10 8.49
C LEU A 400 -12.36 -12.47 8.89
N GLN A 401 -11.75 -12.56 10.07
CA GLN A 401 -11.19 -13.81 10.58
C GLN A 401 -12.12 -14.49 11.57
N CYS A 402 -12.39 -15.77 11.35
CA CYS A 402 -13.20 -16.60 12.25
C CYS A 402 -12.34 -17.75 12.78
N LYS A 403 -12.52 -18.11 14.04
CA LYS A 403 -11.80 -19.23 14.65
C LYS A 403 -12.54 -20.53 14.37
N VAL A 404 -11.85 -21.51 13.77
CA VAL A 404 -12.39 -22.86 13.50
C VAL A 404 -11.43 -23.86 14.12
N GLY A 405 -11.89 -24.56 15.16
CA GLY A 405 -11.01 -25.33 16.04
C GLY A 405 -10.00 -24.41 16.73
N ASP A 406 -8.71 -24.73 16.60
CA ASP A 406 -7.62 -23.95 17.21
C ASP A 406 -6.95 -22.94 16.27
N LYS A 407 -7.41 -22.83 15.02
CA LYS A 407 -6.82 -21.97 14.00
C LYS A 407 -7.77 -20.86 13.55
N TRP A 408 -7.19 -19.74 13.13
CA TRP A 408 -7.91 -18.63 12.53
C TRP A 408 -7.91 -18.72 11.01
N TYR A 409 -9.09 -18.59 10.43
CA TYR A 409 -9.30 -18.62 8.99
C TYR A 409 -9.82 -17.27 8.50
N VAL A 410 -9.30 -16.78 7.38
CA VAL A 410 -9.86 -15.62 6.68
C VAL A 410 -11.06 -16.07 5.85
N PHE A 411 -12.24 -15.58 6.21
CA PHE A 411 -13.50 -15.86 5.53
C PHE A 411 -13.87 -14.77 4.52
N GLY A 412 -13.35 -13.56 4.67
CA GLY A 412 -13.59 -12.51 3.69
C GLY A 412 -12.67 -11.32 3.80
N ALA A 413 -12.78 -10.45 2.80
CA ALA A 413 -12.10 -9.16 2.73
C ALA A 413 -13.14 -8.03 2.83
N ALA A 414 -12.90 -7.01 3.65
CA ALA A 414 -13.84 -5.91 3.88
C ALA A 414 -14.16 -5.18 2.57
N SER A 415 -15.44 -5.06 2.22
CA SER A 415 -15.87 -4.51 0.92
C SER A 415 -16.60 -3.18 1.08
N PHE A 416 -17.81 -3.18 1.67
CA PHE A 416 -18.61 -1.97 1.87
C PHE A 416 -19.56 -2.07 3.08
N VAL A 417 -20.16 -0.94 3.46
CA VAL A 417 -21.14 -0.83 4.55
C VAL A 417 -22.52 -0.51 3.96
N THR A 418 -23.59 -1.09 4.51
CA THR A 418 -24.94 -1.06 3.89
C THR A 418 -25.69 0.27 4.06
N THR A 419 -25.45 1.02 5.13
CA THR A 419 -26.28 2.20 5.50
C THR A 419 -25.59 3.55 5.29
N THR A 420 -24.42 3.56 4.65
CA THR A 420 -23.58 4.75 4.61
C THR A 420 -23.62 5.39 3.23
N ASN A 421 -24.03 6.65 3.18
CA ASN A 421 -23.85 7.47 2.00
C ASN A 421 -22.35 7.84 1.93
N PHE A 422 -21.66 7.48 0.84
CA PHE A 422 -20.21 7.71 0.65
C PHE A 422 -19.82 9.18 0.90
N MET A 423 -20.78 10.10 0.79
CA MET A 423 -20.61 11.55 1.01
C MET A 423 -20.64 12.00 2.49
N THR A 424 -21.13 11.20 3.45
CA THR A 424 -21.25 11.64 4.85
C THR A 424 -20.13 11.10 5.76
N GLY A 425 -19.32 10.14 5.28
CA GLY A 425 -18.18 9.57 6.02
C GLY A 425 -18.56 8.91 7.36
N LEU A 426 -19.84 8.57 7.53
CA LEU A 426 -20.33 7.87 8.71
C LEU A 426 -20.25 6.37 8.44
N CYS A 427 -19.27 5.68 9.02
CA CYS A 427 -19.12 4.23 8.91
C CYS A 427 -19.99 3.45 9.91
N THR A 428 -20.65 4.14 10.85
CA THR A 428 -21.45 3.54 11.92
C THR A 428 -22.80 4.25 12.06
N GLY A 429 -23.85 3.50 12.37
CA GLY A 429 -25.21 3.99 12.58
C GLY A 429 -26.12 2.86 13.05
N PRO A 430 -27.29 3.15 13.64
CA PRO A 430 -28.27 2.11 13.99
C PRO A 430 -28.65 1.28 12.76
N GLY A 431 -28.44 -0.04 12.83
CA GLY A 431 -28.70 -0.97 11.72
C GLY A 431 -27.64 -0.99 10.60
N ALA A 432 -26.48 -0.35 10.81
CA ALA A 432 -25.36 -0.48 9.88
C ALA A 432 -24.78 -1.89 9.91
N MET A 433 -24.70 -2.52 8.74
CA MET A 433 -24.08 -3.84 8.57
C MET A 433 -22.89 -3.72 7.62
N THR A 434 -21.89 -4.56 7.82
CA THR A 434 -20.72 -4.61 6.94
C THR A 434 -20.77 -5.84 6.06
N VAL A 435 -20.50 -5.64 4.77
CA VAL A 435 -20.41 -6.70 3.78
C VAL A 435 -18.94 -6.96 3.46
N TYR A 436 -18.57 -8.24 3.55
CA TYR A 436 -17.27 -8.78 3.19
C TYR A 436 -17.40 -9.60 1.91
N ALA A 437 -16.40 -9.53 1.04
CA ALA A 437 -16.30 -10.42 -0.10
C ALA A 437 -15.89 -11.82 0.37
N ASN A 438 -16.63 -12.86 -0.02
CA ASN A 438 -16.47 -14.21 0.48
C ASN A 438 -15.22 -14.89 -0.09
N ALA A 439 -14.19 -15.06 0.75
CA ALA A 439 -12.94 -15.70 0.36
C ALA A 439 -13.09 -17.22 0.13
N ALA A 440 -14.04 -17.87 0.82
CA ALA A 440 -14.29 -19.30 0.66
C ALA A 440 -14.82 -19.62 -0.75
N ASP A 441 -15.73 -18.80 -1.27
CA ASP A 441 -16.27 -18.94 -2.63
C ASP A 441 -15.20 -18.74 -3.72
N LYS A 442 -14.12 -18.02 -3.41
CA LYS A 442 -12.98 -17.79 -4.31
C LYS A 442 -11.77 -18.66 -4.01
N ALA A 443 -11.86 -19.61 -3.07
CA ALA A 443 -10.72 -20.35 -2.59
C ALA A 443 -9.94 -21.11 -3.69
N ASP A 444 -10.65 -21.70 -4.65
CA ASP A 444 -10.00 -22.44 -5.74
C ASP A 444 -9.35 -21.52 -6.77
N TRP A 445 -9.98 -20.39 -7.09
CA TRP A 445 -9.35 -19.33 -7.89
C TRP A 445 -8.09 -18.79 -7.22
N ILE A 446 -8.14 -18.52 -5.91
CA ILE A 446 -6.97 -18.06 -5.14
C ILE A 446 -5.82 -19.07 -5.26
N LYS A 447 -6.12 -20.36 -5.06
CA LYS A 447 -5.11 -21.42 -5.16
C LYS A 447 -4.54 -21.56 -6.57
N ALA A 448 -5.40 -21.47 -7.60
CA ALA A 448 -4.98 -21.54 -8.99
C ALA A 448 -4.02 -20.39 -9.34
N ILE A 449 -4.39 -19.16 -9.01
CA ILE A 449 -3.54 -17.98 -9.24
C ILE A 449 -2.19 -18.12 -8.54
N ILE A 450 -2.19 -18.49 -7.26
CA ILE A 450 -0.94 -18.68 -6.50
C ILE A 450 -0.08 -19.74 -7.18
N LYS A 451 -0.65 -20.86 -7.62
CA LYS A 451 0.08 -21.95 -8.25
C LYS A 451 0.66 -21.53 -9.61
N GLU A 452 -0.17 -21.00 -10.49
CA GLU A 452 0.21 -20.56 -11.85
C GLU A 452 1.29 -19.47 -11.81
N ASN A 453 1.22 -18.56 -10.84
CA ASN A 453 2.13 -17.41 -10.74
C ASN A 453 3.32 -17.67 -9.80
N SER A 454 3.46 -18.87 -9.25
CA SER A 454 4.62 -19.26 -8.43
C SER A 454 5.47 -20.36 -9.08
N ILE A 455 5.12 -20.80 -10.28
CA ILE A 455 5.97 -21.67 -11.09
C ILE A 455 6.98 -20.78 -11.82
N GLN A 456 8.25 -20.85 -11.40
CA GLN A 456 9.36 -20.40 -12.23
C GLN A 456 9.65 -21.49 -13.25
N CYS A 457 9.50 -21.19 -14.54
CA CYS A 457 10.01 -22.07 -15.59
C CYS A 457 11.54 -22.06 -15.48
N TYR A 458 12.12 -23.19 -15.09
CA TYR A 458 13.56 -23.38 -15.16
C TYR A 458 13.97 -23.45 -16.63
N ASP A 459 15.08 -22.79 -16.98
CA ASP A 459 15.86 -23.24 -18.12
C ASP A 459 16.55 -24.53 -17.64
N ASP A 460 16.11 -25.67 -18.18
CA ASP A 460 16.68 -26.98 -17.85
C ASP A 460 18.16 -27.00 -18.23
N ASP A 461 19.03 -27.05 -17.22
CA ASP A 461 20.29 -27.78 -17.30
C ASP A 461 20.29 -28.84 -16.19
N GLU A 462 20.24 -30.09 -16.64
CA GLU A 462 20.54 -31.34 -15.94
C GLU A 462 19.62 -31.84 -14.80
N ASP A 463 18.81 -32.83 -15.18
CA ASP A 463 18.64 -34.14 -14.50
C ASP A 463 18.33 -34.11 -12.99
N TYR A 464 17.07 -33.83 -12.61
CA TYR A 464 16.60 -34.09 -11.25
C TYR A 464 15.25 -34.82 -11.19
N LYS A 465 15.24 -35.85 -10.33
CA LYS A 465 14.17 -36.84 -10.13
C LYS A 465 12.79 -36.23 -9.84
N LYS A 466 11.78 -36.79 -10.50
CA LYS A 466 10.34 -36.49 -10.39
C LYS A 466 9.79 -36.74 -8.98
N ASP A 467 9.38 -35.67 -8.29
CA ASP A 467 8.50 -35.68 -7.11
C ASP A 467 7.05 -35.48 -7.57
N PRO A 468 6.13 -36.42 -7.28
CA PRO A 468 4.73 -36.35 -7.72
C PRO A 468 3.89 -35.22 -7.09
N ASN A 469 4.44 -34.42 -6.15
CA ASN A 469 3.75 -33.25 -5.58
C ASN A 469 4.01 -31.93 -6.33
N TYR A 470 4.83 -31.93 -7.39
CA TYR A 470 5.19 -30.74 -8.14
C TYR A 470 4.74 -30.85 -9.60
N ILE A 471 4.11 -29.79 -10.12
CA ILE A 471 3.91 -29.64 -11.56
C ILE A 471 5.22 -29.10 -12.14
N TYR A 472 5.85 -29.91 -12.99
CA TYR A 472 7.01 -29.52 -13.79
C TYR A 472 6.51 -28.76 -15.01
N CYS A 473 6.72 -27.44 -15.06
CA CYS A 473 6.56 -26.69 -16.30
C CYS A 473 7.87 -26.73 -17.07
N TYR A 474 7.90 -27.53 -18.12
CA TYR A 474 8.81 -27.29 -19.23
C TYR A 474 8.40 -25.95 -19.86
N ARG A 475 9.35 -25.16 -20.40
CA ARG A 475 9.02 -24.04 -21.27
C ARG A 475 8.31 -24.57 -22.53
N THR A 476 7.02 -24.84 -22.42
CA THR A 476 6.11 -24.84 -23.55
C THR A 476 5.29 -23.57 -23.40
N HIS A 477 5.54 -22.60 -24.29
CA HIS A 477 4.62 -21.49 -24.45
C HIS A 477 3.26 -22.10 -24.81
N VAL A 478 2.33 -22.13 -23.86
CA VAL A 478 0.96 -22.54 -24.13
C VAL A 478 0.31 -21.40 -24.93
N PHE A 479 0.35 -21.52 -26.25
CA PHE A 479 -0.40 -20.64 -27.13
C PHE A 479 -1.86 -21.11 -27.18
N ASP A 480 -2.78 -20.18 -26.99
CA ASP A 480 -4.23 -20.41 -27.11
C ASP A 480 -4.55 -20.67 -28.58
N ALA A 481 -4.84 -21.92 -28.95
CA ALA A 481 -5.09 -22.33 -30.34
C ALA A 481 -6.57 -22.64 -30.54
N ARG A 482 -7.18 -22.07 -31.59
CA ARG A 482 -8.58 -22.32 -31.96
C ARG A 482 -8.69 -23.08 -33.26
N VAL A 483 -9.71 -23.94 -33.36
CA VAL A 483 -10.06 -24.66 -34.59
C VAL A 483 -11.18 -23.89 -35.29
N ASN A 484 -10.97 -23.48 -36.53
CA ASN A 484 -12.03 -22.85 -37.32
C ASN A 484 -13.04 -23.89 -37.85
N SER A 485 -14.13 -23.43 -38.48
CA SER A 485 -15.18 -24.30 -39.01
C SER A 485 -14.73 -25.24 -40.14
N THR A 486 -13.51 -25.09 -40.66
CA THR A 486 -12.91 -25.97 -41.68
C THR A 486 -11.84 -26.90 -41.12
N GLY A 487 -11.60 -26.88 -39.80
CA GLY A 487 -10.65 -27.77 -39.13
C GLY A 487 -9.20 -27.27 -39.07
N HIS A 488 -8.94 -26.00 -39.44
CA HIS A 488 -7.60 -25.40 -39.32
C HIS A 488 -7.38 -24.81 -37.93
N ILE A 489 -6.19 -25.08 -37.38
CA ILE A 489 -5.73 -24.59 -36.07
C ILE A 489 -5.01 -23.25 -36.29
N TYR A 490 -5.39 -22.20 -35.56
CA TYR A 490 -4.75 -20.89 -35.62
C TYR A 490 -4.63 -20.22 -34.24
N SER A 491 -3.64 -19.34 -34.07
CA SER A 491 -3.42 -18.53 -32.86
C SER A 491 -4.01 -17.12 -33.07
N PRO A 492 -4.79 -16.57 -32.13
CA PRO A 492 -5.41 -15.25 -32.29
C PRO A 492 -4.45 -14.06 -32.07
N ARG A 493 -3.19 -14.30 -31.66
CA ARG A 493 -2.20 -13.23 -31.40
C ARG A 493 -1.31 -12.89 -32.60
N TYR A 494 -1.24 -13.73 -33.62
CA TYR A 494 -0.41 -13.50 -34.80
C TYR A 494 -1.30 -13.63 -36.05
N GLY A 495 -1.22 -12.63 -36.94
CA GLY A 495 -1.83 -12.73 -38.27
C GLY A 495 -1.19 -13.87 -39.05
N GLU A 496 -1.88 -14.37 -40.09
CA GLU A 496 -1.49 -15.57 -40.86
C GLU A 496 -0.05 -15.56 -41.43
N ASP A 497 0.64 -14.41 -41.42
CA ASP A 497 1.94 -14.20 -42.06
C ASP A 497 3.13 -13.93 -41.12
N GLU A 498 2.98 -14.01 -39.79
CA GLU A 498 4.10 -13.81 -38.85
C GLU A 498 4.35 -15.03 -37.96
N TYR A 499 4.99 -16.07 -38.54
CA TYR A 499 5.68 -17.09 -37.75
C TYR A 499 7.20 -16.90 -37.90
N PRO A 500 7.96 -16.66 -36.81
CA PRO A 500 9.41 -16.78 -36.85
C PRO A 500 9.75 -18.25 -37.12
N GLY A 501 10.45 -18.51 -38.23
CA GLY A 501 10.98 -19.84 -38.53
C GLY A 501 11.88 -20.33 -37.39
N ASP A 502 11.82 -21.64 -37.14
CA ASP A 502 12.61 -22.41 -36.17
C ASP A 502 12.02 -22.66 -34.77
N ILE A 503 10.68 -22.64 -34.62
CA ILE A 503 10.03 -23.19 -33.41
C ILE A 503 9.24 -24.45 -33.78
N GLY A 504 9.80 -25.62 -33.47
CA GLY A 504 9.03 -26.86 -33.43
C GLY A 504 8.12 -26.86 -32.21
N CYS A 505 6.81 -26.73 -32.41
CA CYS A 505 5.82 -26.82 -31.36
C CYS A 505 5.18 -28.22 -31.35
N ASP A 506 5.16 -28.90 -30.21
CA ASP A 506 4.24 -30.01 -29.97
C ASP A 506 2.88 -29.45 -29.53
N TYR A 507 1.80 -29.90 -30.18
CA TYR A 507 0.43 -29.50 -29.88
C TYR A 507 -0.34 -30.67 -29.25
N ASP A 508 -0.80 -30.51 -28.01
CA ASP A 508 -1.74 -31.45 -27.41
C ASP A 508 -3.17 -31.11 -27.83
N ILE A 509 -3.76 -31.94 -28.70
CA ILE A 509 -5.17 -31.81 -29.11
C ILE A 509 -6.03 -32.66 -28.17
N ILE A 510 -6.67 -32.02 -27.19
CA ILE A 510 -7.63 -32.69 -26.30
C ILE A 510 -9.01 -32.69 -26.97
N LEU A 511 -9.53 -33.89 -27.26
CA LEU A 511 -10.86 -34.08 -27.85
C LEU A 511 -11.86 -34.64 -26.84
N PRO A 512 -13.16 -34.35 -26.95
CA PRO A 512 -14.20 -35.05 -26.21
C PRO A 512 -14.20 -36.56 -26.51
N GLU A 513 -14.65 -37.41 -25.58
CA GLU A 513 -14.49 -38.88 -25.55
C GLU A 513 -14.94 -39.67 -26.80
N ASN A 514 -15.53 -39.03 -27.82
CA ASN A 514 -16.07 -39.68 -29.02
C ASN A 514 -15.49 -39.19 -30.37
N TYR A 515 -14.42 -38.39 -30.37
CA TYR A 515 -13.80 -37.88 -31.60
C TYR A 515 -12.47 -38.58 -31.90
N ARG A 516 -12.22 -38.91 -33.18
CA ARG A 516 -10.92 -39.38 -33.68
C ARG A 516 -10.39 -38.39 -34.72
N VAL A 517 -9.13 -37.98 -34.59
CA VAL A 517 -8.44 -37.11 -35.56
C VAL A 517 -7.65 -37.97 -36.54
N LYS A 518 -7.79 -37.67 -37.84
CA LYS A 518 -6.93 -38.20 -38.90
C LYS A 518 -5.94 -37.10 -39.29
N VAL A 519 -4.69 -37.22 -38.84
CA VAL A 519 -3.61 -36.34 -39.27
C VAL A 519 -3.09 -36.86 -40.62
N THR A 520 -3.04 -35.99 -41.63
CA THR A 520 -2.38 -36.30 -42.91
C THR A 520 -1.20 -35.33 -43.00
N LEU A 521 0.02 -35.86 -43.06
CA LEU A 521 1.24 -35.07 -43.24
C LEU A 521 1.37 -34.57 -44.67
#